data_AF-A0A6A3BBM5-F1
#
_entry.id   AF-A0A6A3BBM5-F1
#
_cell.length_a   1.000
_cell.length_b   1.000
_cell.length_c   1.000
_cell.angle_alpha   90.00
_cell.angle_beta   90.00
_cell.angle_gamma   90.00
#
_symmetry.space_group_name_H-M   'P 1'
#
loop_
_entity.id
_entity.type
_entity.pdbx_description
1 polymer ?
#
loop_
_entity_poly.entity_id
_entity_poly.type
_entity_poly.pdbx_seq_one_letter_code
_entity_poly.pdbx_strand_id
1 'polypeptide(L)'
;MAQPAWEKIGIYRGGIVPVLFQRVPCKKHGGVRFTINGRDYFELVLISNVGGAGSIQSVSVKGSKTGWMSMSRNWVANWQSYAYLNGQS
;
A
#
# COMPACT_ATOMS: atom_id res chain seq x y z
N MET A 1 0.58 -18.66 -6.60
CA MET A 1 -0.45 -17.99 -7.42
C MET A 1 -1.81 -18.41 -6.88
N ALA A 2 -2.83 -17.53 -6.88
CA ALA A 2 -4.18 -17.91 -6.48
C ALA A 2 -4.84 -18.78 -7.56
N GLN A 3 -5.70 -19.73 -7.19
CA GLN A 3 -6.33 -20.68 -8.11
C GLN A 3 -7.03 -20.02 -9.32
N PRO A 4 -7.81 -18.92 -9.17
CA PRO A 4 -8.45 -18.29 -10.34
C PRO A 4 -7.48 -17.73 -11.37
N ALA A 5 -6.27 -17.33 -10.94
CA ALA A 5 -5.22 -16.90 -11.85
C ALA A 5 -4.47 -18.10 -12.46
N TRP A 6 -4.31 -19.18 -11.69
CA TRP A 6 -3.67 -20.42 -12.16
C TRP A 6 -4.45 -21.10 -13.28
N GLU A 7 -5.76 -21.25 -13.11
CA GLU A 7 -6.63 -21.93 -14.10
C GLU A 7 -6.74 -21.16 -15.43
N LYS A 8 -6.21 -19.94 -15.51
CA LYS A 8 -6.06 -19.21 -16.78
C LYS A 8 -4.84 -19.66 -17.61
N ILE A 9 -3.88 -20.34 -17.00
CA ILE A 9 -2.60 -20.72 -17.62
C ILE A 9 -2.21 -22.19 -17.43
N GLY A 10 -2.92 -22.93 -16.57
CA GLY A 10 -2.65 -24.33 -16.27
C GLY A 10 -3.90 -25.12 -15.89
N ILE A 11 -3.76 -26.44 -15.82
CA ILE A 11 -4.85 -27.34 -15.39
C ILE A 11 -4.95 -27.36 -13.86
N TYR A 12 -6.15 -27.53 -13.30
CA TYR A 12 -6.40 -27.50 -11.84
C TYR A 12 -5.44 -28.37 -11.02
N ARG A 13 -5.05 -29.54 -11.54
CA ARG A 13 -4.13 -30.49 -10.88
C ARG A 13 -2.68 -30.43 -11.37
N GLY A 14 -2.32 -29.40 -12.14
CA GLY A 14 -1.05 -29.32 -12.85
C GLY A 14 0.17 -29.12 -11.94
N GLY A 15 -0.04 -28.69 -10.69
CA GLY A 15 1.01 -28.53 -9.68
C GLY A 15 2.02 -27.41 -10.01
N ILE A 16 2.88 -27.64 -11.01
CA ILE A 16 3.97 -26.75 -11.41
C ILE A 16 3.92 -26.53 -12.93
N VAL A 17 3.92 -25.26 -13.33
CA VAL A 17 3.97 -24.83 -14.73
C VAL A 17 5.04 -23.73 -14.84
N PRO A 18 6.00 -23.82 -15.78
CA PRO A 18 6.96 -22.75 -16.02
C PRO A 18 6.25 -21.51 -16.60
N VAL A 19 6.58 -20.33 -16.07
CA VAL A 19 5.95 -19.05 -16.47
C VAL A 19 6.99 -18.00 -16.79
N LEU A 20 6.74 -17.22 -17.84
CA LEU A 20 7.42 -15.95 -18.09
C LEU A 20 6.55 -14.82 -17.56
N PHE A 21 7.14 -13.85 -16.87
CA PHE A 21 6.40 -12.75 -16.27
C PHE A 21 7.12 -11.41 -16.50
N GLN A 22 6.34 -10.34 -16.56
CA GLN A 22 6.83 -8.96 -16.64
C GLN A 22 5.96 -8.07 -15.74
N ARG A 23 6.59 -7.09 -15.09
CA ARG A 23 5.86 -6.06 -14.34
C ARG A 23 5.14 -5.13 -15.32
N VAL A 24 3.84 -4.94 -15.13
CA VAL A 24 3.01 -4.00 -15.90
C VAL A 24 2.32 -3.00 -14.99
N PRO A 25 1.99 -1.78 -15.47
CA PRO A 25 1.19 -0.83 -14.71
C PRO A 25 -0.16 -1.43 -14.29
N CYS A 26 -0.52 -1.28 -13.02
CA CYS A 26 -1.80 -1.79 -12.51
C CYS A 26 -2.96 -0.90 -13.00
N LYS A 27 -3.97 -1.50 -13.64
CA LYS A 27 -5.24 -0.84 -13.91
C LYS A 27 -6.08 -0.82 -12.63
N LYS A 28 -6.56 0.35 -12.22
CA LYS A 28 -7.37 0.52 -11.00
C LYS A 28 -8.67 1.24 -11.28
N HIS A 29 -9.65 1.00 -10.40
CA HIS A 29 -10.90 1.75 -10.34
C HIS A 29 -10.93 2.58 -9.05
N GLY A 30 -11.38 3.83 -9.15
CA GLY A 30 -11.42 4.77 -8.02
C GLY A 30 -10.07 5.42 -7.66
N GLY A 31 -10.08 6.16 -6.56
CA GLY A 31 -8.94 6.93 -6.04
C GLY A 31 -8.00 6.12 -5.15
N VAL A 32 -6.87 6.74 -4.78
CA VAL A 32 -5.98 6.21 -3.73
C VAL A 32 -6.77 6.13 -2.41
N ARG A 33 -6.55 5.06 -1.65
CA ARG A 33 -7.23 4.83 -0.38
C ARG A 33 -6.22 4.84 0.76
N PHE A 34 -6.58 5.54 1.83
CA PHE A 34 -5.80 5.61 3.06
C PHE A 34 -6.62 4.95 4.16
N THR A 35 -6.07 3.90 4.77
CA THR A 35 -6.63 3.30 5.98
C THR A 35 -5.76 3.73 7.14
N ILE A 36 -6.33 4.49 8.06
CA ILE A 36 -5.63 5.08 9.19
C ILE A 36 -5.95 4.23 10.42
N ASN A 37 -4.89 3.80 11.11
CA ASN A 37 -4.92 3.08 12.38
C ASN A 37 -3.99 3.77 13.37
N GLY A 38 -3.96 3.25 14.60
CA GLY A 38 -3.10 3.75 15.67
C GLY A 38 -3.73 4.92 16.45
N ARG A 39 -2.96 5.52 17.37
CA ARG A 39 -3.43 6.55 18.31
C ARG A 39 -2.26 7.36 18.91
N ASP A 40 -2.52 8.65 19.15
CA ASP A 40 -1.66 9.63 19.85
C ASP A 40 -0.28 9.86 19.23
N TYR A 41 0.71 9.03 19.57
CA TYR A 41 2.10 9.09 19.09
C TYR A 41 2.39 7.95 18.12
N PHE A 42 1.35 7.35 17.55
CA PHE A 42 1.50 6.24 16.63
C PHE A 42 0.39 6.27 15.61
N GLU A 43 0.60 6.97 14.49
CA GLU A 43 -0.27 6.86 13.33
C GLU A 43 0.27 5.78 12.40
N LEU A 44 -0.57 4.81 12.04
CA LEU A 44 -0.24 3.76 11.10
C LEU A 44 -1.17 3.84 9.89
N VAL A 45 -0.62 4.22 8.74
CA VAL A 45 -1.38 4.46 7.51
C VAL A 45 -1.04 3.41 6.46
N LEU A 46 -2.04 2.63 6.07
CA LEU A 46 -1.96 1.77 4.90
C LEU A 46 -2.42 2.54 3.66
N ILE A 47 -1.55 2.65 2.67
CA ILE A 47 -1.87 3.31 1.40
C ILE A 47 -2.10 2.23 0.34
N SER A 48 -3.30 2.20 -0.22
CA SER A 48 -3.72 1.21 -1.21
C SER A 48 -4.34 1.86 -2.44
N ASN A 49 -4.56 1.06 -3.49
CA ASN A 49 -5.13 1.51 -4.76
C ASN A 49 -4.34 2.64 -5.45
N VAL A 50 -3.00 2.57 -5.39
CA VAL A 50 -2.08 3.51 -6.06
C VAL A 50 -2.07 3.29 -7.58
N GLY A 51 -2.10 2.03 -8.04
CA GLY A 51 -2.22 1.69 -9.45
C GLY A 51 -0.94 1.94 -10.26
N GLY A 52 -1.08 2.50 -11.45
CA GLY A 52 -0.03 2.63 -12.47
C GLY A 52 1.24 3.37 -12.05
N ALA A 53 1.22 4.20 -11.01
CA ALA A 53 2.43 4.82 -10.46
C ALA A 53 3.36 3.81 -9.78
N GLY A 54 2.86 2.61 -9.46
CA GLY A 54 3.66 1.52 -8.92
C GLY A 54 3.89 1.63 -7.42
N SER A 55 5.14 1.45 -6.99
CA SER A 55 5.50 1.31 -5.58
C SER A 55 5.75 2.69 -4.97
N ILE A 56 5.22 2.92 -3.77
CA ILE A 56 5.38 4.19 -3.04
C ILE A 56 6.82 4.32 -2.53
N GLN A 57 7.48 5.42 -2.88
CA GLN A 57 8.86 5.71 -2.47
C GLN A 57 8.94 6.40 -1.10
N SER A 58 8.07 7.38 -0.85
CA SER A 58 8.03 8.16 0.38
C SER A 58 6.62 8.61 0.70
N VAL A 59 6.37 8.90 1.98
CA VAL A 59 5.11 9.43 2.49
C VAL A 59 5.44 10.48 3.53
N SER A 60 4.71 11.59 3.52
CA SER A 60 4.81 12.63 4.53
C SER A 60 3.43 12.94 5.10
N VAL A 61 3.39 13.35 6.37
CA VAL A 61 2.18 13.76 7.08
C VAL A 61 2.34 15.18 7.59
N LYS A 62 1.24 15.93 7.64
CA LYS A 62 1.17 17.30 8.17
C LYS A 62 -0.17 17.49 8.88
N GLY A 63 -0.14 18.11 10.07
CA GLY A 63 -1.33 18.67 10.74
C GLY A 63 -1.35 20.20 10.66
N SER A 64 -2.45 20.85 11.05
CA SER A 64 -2.59 22.33 11.03
C SER A 64 -1.47 23.09 11.74
N LYS A 65 -0.88 22.52 12.78
CA LYS A 65 0.11 23.18 13.64
C LYS A 65 1.54 22.72 13.36
N THR A 66 1.75 21.92 12.32
CA THR A 66 3.05 21.31 12.00
C THR A 66 3.46 21.56 10.54
N GLY A 67 4.74 21.33 10.24
CA GLY A 67 5.23 21.20 8.86
C GLY A 67 4.97 19.79 8.30
N TRP A 68 5.39 19.55 7.06
CA TRP A 68 5.45 18.19 6.52
C TRP A 68 6.54 17.38 7.21
N MET A 69 6.18 16.22 7.73
CA MET A 69 7.09 15.28 8.40
C MET A 69 7.10 13.97 7.64
N SER A 70 8.29 13.42 7.40
CA SER A 70 8.45 12.14 6.72
C SER A 70 7.94 10.99 7.60
N MET A 71 7.20 10.06 7.00
CA MET A 71 6.77 8.83 7.65
C MET A 71 7.76 7.70 7.38
N SER A 72 7.90 6.79 8.34
CA SER A 72 8.75 5.60 8.21
C SER A 72 7.96 4.45 7.60
N ARG A 73 8.57 3.69 6.68
CA ARG A 73 7.95 2.50 6.11
C ARG A 73 7.95 1.35 7.11
N ASN A 74 6.80 0.76 7.35
CA ASN A 74 6.61 -0.45 8.16
C ASN A 74 6.21 -1.63 7.24
N TRP A 75 6.19 -2.86 7.77
CA TRP A 75 5.76 -4.07 7.07
C TRP A 75 4.35 -3.93 6.48
N VAL A 76 4.08 -4.65 5.38
CA VAL A 76 2.79 -4.67 4.66
C VAL A 76 2.35 -3.28 4.18
N ALA A 77 3.23 -2.56 3.48
CA ALA A 77 2.95 -1.25 2.87
C ALA A 77 2.35 -0.19 3.83
N ASN A 78 2.50 -0.39 5.13
CA ASN A 78 2.13 0.56 6.14
C ASN A 78 3.20 1.64 6.27
N TRP A 79 2.78 2.83 6.65
CA TRP A 79 3.63 3.97 6.93
C TRP A 79 3.30 4.48 8.32
N GLN A 80 4.32 4.76 9.11
CA GLN A 80 4.16 5.15 10.50
C GLN A 80 4.75 6.52 10.81
N SER A 81 4.07 7.23 11.71
CA SER A 81 4.51 8.47 12.33
C SER A 81 4.53 8.32 13.84
N TYR A 82 5.46 9.01 14.49
CA TYR A 82 5.55 9.12 15.95
C TYR A 82 5.25 10.53 16.47
N ALA A 83 4.78 11.42 15.59
CA ALA A 83 4.43 12.78 15.95
C ALA A 83 3.07 12.81 16.65
N TYR A 84 2.88 13.71 17.64
CA TYR A 84 1.59 13.90 18.27
C TYR A 84 0.68 14.77 17.39
N LEU A 85 -0.27 14.15 16.68
CA LEU A 85 -1.11 14.82 15.68
C LEU A 85 -2.58 15.03 16.11
N ASN A 86 -2.94 14.63 17.33
CA ASN A 86 -4.30 14.76 17.83
C ASN A 86 -4.81 16.21 17.87
N GLY A 87 -6.08 16.38 17.49
CA GLY A 87 -6.76 17.68 17.55
C GLY A 87 -6.22 18.72 16.56
N GLN A 88 -5.53 18.28 15.51
CA GLN A 88 -5.09 19.13 14.41
C GLN A 88 -6.03 18.93 13.21
N SER A 89 -6.62 20.04 12.71
CA SER A 89 -7.45 20.09 11.49
C SER A 89 -6.65 20.37 10.23
#